data_AF-A0A838L300-F1
#
_entry.id   AF-A0A838L300-F1
#
_cell.length_a   1.000
_cell.length_b   1.000
_cell.length_c   1.000
_cell.angle_alpha   90.00
_cell.angle_beta   90.00
_cell.angle_gamma   90.00
#
_symmetry.space_group_name_H-M   'P 1'
#
loop_
_entity.id
_entity.type
_entity.pdbx_description
1 polymer ?
#
loop_
_entity_poly.entity_id
_entity_poly.type
_entity_poly.pdbx_seq_one_letter_code
_entity_poly.pdbx_strand_id
1 'polypeptide(L)'
;MTLQAFTEYRDRMLSIMDEAETKLGHAVPADSLMLDLARNRMARILTAYHLFADRELFGPCAAPDPASSARLKIVAAECAALAQDFRAFSRDCTINPVIERWAGYRLDALAMMARIRKHLAAAEVEARYCAGAQQPPPTSYRSAA
;
A
#
# COMPACT_ATOMS: atom_id res chain seq x y z
N MET A 1 -13.74 11.83 -2.44
CA MET A 1 -13.62 11.01 -1.22
C MET A 1 -12.61 9.86 -1.38
N THR A 2 -12.64 9.10 -2.48
CA THR A 2 -11.73 7.97 -2.76
C THR A 2 -10.23 8.33 -2.72
N LEU A 3 -9.82 9.46 -3.31
CA LEU A 3 -8.42 9.90 -3.28
C LEU A 3 -7.93 10.26 -1.87
N GLN A 4 -8.78 10.90 -1.06
CA GLN A 4 -8.43 11.23 0.32
C GLN A 4 -8.22 9.96 1.15
N ALA A 5 -9.13 8.98 1.04
CA ALA A 5 -8.99 7.70 1.72
C ALA A 5 -7.70 6.97 1.29
N PHE A 6 -7.35 6.99 0.00
CA PHE A 6 -6.07 6.48 -0.48
C PHE A 6 -4.88 7.17 0.19
N THR A 7 -4.89 8.51 0.23
CA THR A 7 -3.83 9.30 0.88
C THR A 7 -3.69 8.94 2.36
N GLU A 8 -4.79 8.76 3.09
CA GLU A 8 -4.76 8.35 4.50
C GLU A 8 -4.14 6.96 4.68
N TYR A 9 -4.47 5.99 3.82
CA TYR A 9 -3.84 4.66 3.85
C TYR A 9 -2.34 4.74 3.55
N ARG A 10 -1.96 5.48 2.51
CA ARG A 10 -0.57 5.68 2.12
C ARG A 10 0.24 6.28 3.26
N ASP A 11 -0.23 7.38 3.84
CA ASP A 11 0.50 8.12 4.86
C ASP A 11 0.64 7.28 6.15
N ARG A 12 -0.38 6.50 6.53
CA ARG A 12 -0.28 5.53 7.63
C ARG A 12 0.76 4.45 7.37
N MET A 13 0.82 3.90 6.15
CA MET A 13 1.82 2.90 5.79
C MET A 13 3.24 3.50 5.80
N LEU A 14 3.42 4.70 5.25
CA LEU A 14 4.70 5.41 5.25
C LEU A 14 5.18 5.69 6.69
N SER A 15 4.29 6.19 7.56
CA SER A 15 4.61 6.44 8.97
C SER A 15 5.09 5.19 9.71
N ILE A 16 4.46 4.04 9.48
CA ILE A 16 4.89 2.77 10.11
C ILE A 16 6.27 2.35 9.58
N MET A 17 6.53 2.55 8.29
CA MET A 17 7.82 2.25 7.70
C MET A 17 8.93 3.14 8.26
N ASP A 18 8.68 4.43 8.43
CA ASP A 18 9.67 5.37 8.96
C ASP A 18 10.03 5.06 10.43
N GLU A 19 9.03 4.71 11.25
CA GLU A 19 9.24 4.20 12.62
C GLU A 19 10.11 2.94 12.62
N ALA A 20 9.83 2.00 11.73
CA ALA A 20 10.55 0.72 11.64
C ALA A 20 11.98 0.89 11.08
N GLU A 21 12.19 1.73 10.07
CA GLU A 21 13.48 1.96 9.42
C GLU A 21 14.54 2.44 10.42
N THR A 22 14.12 3.32 11.33
CA THR A 22 14.97 3.81 12.42
C THR A 22 15.52 2.66 13.26
N LYS A 23 14.69 1.64 13.54
CA LYS A 23 15.09 0.46 14.34
C LYS A 23 15.90 -0.55 13.52
N LEU A 24 15.57 -0.69 12.24
CA LEU A 24 16.32 -1.53 11.30
C LEU A 24 17.70 -0.97 10.97
N GLY A 25 18.00 0.29 11.28
CA GLY A 25 19.33 0.90 11.08
C GLY A 25 20.44 0.32 11.97
N HIS A 26 20.09 -0.39 13.05
CA HIS A 26 21.05 -0.89 14.03
C HIS A 26 21.70 -2.22 13.62
N ALA A 27 22.96 -2.41 14.00
CA ALA A 27 23.73 -3.64 13.74
C ALA A 27 23.23 -4.87 14.54
N VAL A 28 22.54 -4.62 15.65
CA VAL A 28 21.94 -5.63 16.53
C VAL A 28 20.43 -5.37 16.66
N PRO A 29 19.62 -6.37 17.06
CA PRO A 29 18.18 -6.19 17.25
C PRO A 29 17.90 -5.12 18.31
N ALA A 30 17.60 -3.91 17.85
CA ALA A 30 17.11 -2.86 18.71
C ALA A 30 15.59 -2.96 18.77
N ASP A 31 15.05 -3.14 19.98
CA ASP A 31 13.61 -3.03 20.24
C ASP A 31 12.75 -3.94 19.36
N SER A 32 12.98 -5.26 19.47
CA SER A 32 12.25 -6.29 18.70
C SER A 32 10.74 -6.19 18.91
N LEU A 33 10.29 -5.82 20.11
CA LEU A 33 8.88 -5.60 20.41
C LEU A 33 8.27 -4.50 19.53
N MET A 34 8.95 -3.36 19.36
CA MET A 34 8.48 -2.30 18.45
C MET A 34 8.37 -2.78 17.00
N LEU A 35 9.34 -3.57 16.53
CA LEU A 35 9.32 -4.13 15.18
C LEU A 35 8.15 -5.12 15.01
N ASP A 36 7.86 -5.92 16.02
CA ASP A 36 6.70 -6.84 16.02
C ASP A 36 5.37 -6.06 15.98
N LEU A 37 5.26 -4.99 16.77
CA LEU A 37 4.10 -4.10 16.75
C LEU A 37 3.94 -3.41 15.39
N ALA A 38 5.02 -2.91 14.80
CA ALA A 38 5.02 -2.28 13.48
C ALA A 38 4.55 -3.27 12.39
N ARG A 39 5.08 -4.50 12.39
CA ARG A 39 4.63 -5.56 11.45
C ARG A 39 3.14 -5.85 11.60
N ASN A 40 2.66 -6.00 12.83
CA ASN A 40 1.25 -6.26 13.09
C ASN A 40 0.33 -5.10 12.66
N ARG A 41 0.73 -3.85 12.88
CA ARG A 41 0.00 -2.67 12.39
C ARG A 41 -0.02 -2.63 10.86
N MET A 42 1.13 -2.84 10.23
CA MET A 42 1.26 -2.88 8.76
C MET A 42 0.39 -3.97 8.13
N ALA A 43 0.38 -5.19 8.69
CA ALA A 43 -0.45 -6.29 8.19
C ALA A 43 -1.95 -5.94 8.18
N ARG A 44 -2.43 -5.27 9.24
CA ARG A 44 -3.82 -4.81 9.33
C ARG A 44 -4.12 -3.74 8.29
N ILE A 45 -3.25 -2.73 8.17
CA ILE A 45 -3.44 -1.63 7.23
C ILE A 45 -3.39 -2.11 5.79
N LEU A 46 -2.42 -2.96 5.42
CA LEU A 46 -2.34 -3.54 4.07
C LEU A 46 -3.57 -4.36 3.73
N THR A 47 -4.12 -5.11 4.69
CA THR A 47 -5.35 -5.88 4.47
C THR A 47 -6.55 -4.95 4.23
N ALA A 48 -6.70 -3.90 5.05
CA ALA A 48 -7.77 -2.91 4.89
C ALA A 48 -7.63 -2.13 3.57
N TYR A 49 -6.41 -1.69 3.25
CA TYR A 49 -6.09 -1.00 2.00
C TYR A 49 -6.39 -1.89 0.80
N HIS A 50 -6.02 -3.17 0.81
CA HIS A 50 -6.33 -4.09 -0.28
C HIS A 50 -7.84 -4.20 -0.54
N LEU A 51 -8.65 -4.34 0.51
CA LEU A 51 -10.11 -4.41 0.38
C LEU A 51 -10.70 -3.10 -0.16
N PHE A 52 -10.22 -1.96 0.34
CA PHE A 52 -10.60 -0.63 -0.16
C PHE A 52 -10.21 -0.46 -1.63
N ALA A 53 -8.97 -0.79 -1.98
CA ALA A 53 -8.43 -0.63 -3.33
C ALA A 53 -9.24 -1.43 -4.36
N ASP A 54 -9.63 -2.66 -4.01
CA ASP A 54 -10.45 -3.52 -4.86
C ASP A 54 -11.89 -3.00 -4.99
N ARG A 55 -12.55 -2.70 -3.86
CA ARG A 55 -14.00 -2.43 -3.83
C ARG A 55 -14.39 -1.00 -4.16
N GLU A 56 -13.53 -0.04 -3.84
CA GLU A 56 -13.92 1.38 -3.83
C GLU A 56 -13.05 2.24 -4.74
N LEU A 57 -11.85 1.77 -5.12
CA LEU A 57 -10.92 2.54 -5.93
C LEU A 57 -10.76 1.97 -7.35
N PHE A 58 -10.00 0.90 -7.50
CA PHE A 58 -9.59 0.41 -8.82
C PHE A 58 -10.69 -0.40 -9.51
N GLY A 59 -11.43 -1.24 -8.78
CA GLY A 59 -12.52 -2.03 -9.36
C GLY A 59 -13.60 -1.16 -10.02
N PRO A 60 -14.21 -0.19 -9.31
CA PRO A 60 -15.22 0.70 -9.89
C PRO A 60 -14.67 1.58 -11.03
N CYS A 61 -13.42 2.04 -10.91
CA CYS A 61 -12.77 2.88 -11.90
C CYS A 61 -12.41 2.14 -13.20
N ALA A 62 -12.15 0.83 -13.14
CA ALA A 62 -11.79 0.02 -14.30
C ALA A 62 -12.97 -0.42 -15.18
N ALA A 63 -14.20 -0.21 -14.70
CA ALA A 63 -15.44 -0.60 -15.38
C ALA A 63 -15.83 0.26 -16.61
N PRO A 64 -15.65 1.60 -16.61
CA PRO A 64 -16.16 2.45 -17.69
C PRO A 64 -15.23 2.56 -18.90
N ASP A 65 -13.92 2.36 -18.74
CA ASP A 65 -12.92 2.58 -19.79
C ASP A 65 -12.04 1.32 -20.03
N PRO A 66 -12.21 0.63 -21.16
CA PRO A 66 -11.41 -0.55 -21.50
C PRO A 66 -9.91 -0.27 -21.60
N ALA A 67 -9.49 0.94 -21.97
CA ALA A 67 -8.09 1.29 -22.16
C ALA A 67 -7.34 1.44 -20.81
N SER A 68 -8.00 1.96 -19.78
CA SER A 68 -7.44 2.06 -18.42
C SER A 68 -7.65 0.78 -17.60
N SER A 69 -8.66 -0.04 -17.95
CA SER A 69 -8.98 -1.30 -17.27
C SER A 69 -7.77 -2.23 -17.09
N ALA A 70 -6.90 -2.34 -18.10
CA ALA A 70 -5.71 -3.18 -18.02
C ALA A 70 -4.72 -2.71 -16.95
N ARG A 71 -4.41 -1.40 -16.90
CA ARG A 71 -3.47 -0.83 -15.91
C ARG A 71 -4.02 -0.94 -14.49
N LEU A 72 -5.31 -0.65 -14.31
CA LEU A 72 -5.97 -0.71 -13.01
C LEU A 72 -6.02 -2.15 -12.46
N LYS A 73 -6.26 -3.14 -13.34
CA LYS A 73 -6.18 -4.56 -12.97
C LYS A 73 -4.78 -4.98 -12.54
N ILE A 74 -3.73 -4.47 -13.19
CA ILE A 74 -2.35 -4.73 -12.80
C ILE A 74 -2.09 -4.21 -11.38
N VAL A 75 -2.40 -2.94 -11.10
CA VAL A 75 -2.18 -2.35 -9.78
C VAL A 75 -3.01 -3.04 -8.69
N ALA A 76 -4.26 -3.43 -8.99
CA ALA A 76 -5.10 -4.19 -8.06
C ALA A 76 -4.50 -5.59 -7.77
N ALA A 77 -4.03 -6.30 -8.79
CA ALA A 77 -3.37 -7.60 -8.63
C ALA A 77 -2.06 -7.49 -7.83
N GLU A 78 -1.26 -6.45 -8.08
CA GLU A 78 -0.04 -6.16 -7.31
C GLU A 78 -0.37 -5.87 -5.84
N CYS A 79 -1.45 -5.14 -5.56
CA CYS A 79 -1.91 -4.89 -4.19
C CYS A 79 -2.26 -6.19 -3.46
N ALA A 80 -3.01 -7.08 -4.12
CA ALA A 80 -3.38 -8.39 -3.58
C ALA A 80 -2.15 -9.26 -3.29
N ALA A 81 -1.21 -9.32 -4.24
CA ALA A 81 0.05 -10.04 -4.10
C ALA A 81 0.89 -9.48 -2.94
N LEU A 82 1.00 -8.16 -2.84
CA LEU A 82 1.73 -7.49 -1.76
C LEU A 82 1.14 -7.80 -0.38
N ALA A 83 -0.20 -7.78 -0.25
CA ALA A 83 -0.86 -8.14 1.00
C ALA A 83 -0.63 -9.62 1.37
N GLN A 84 -0.63 -10.52 0.39
CA GLN A 84 -0.33 -11.93 0.60
C GLN A 84 1.13 -12.14 1.05
N ASP A 85 2.08 -11.52 0.36
CA ASP A 85 3.50 -11.63 0.67
C ASP A 85 3.83 -11.04 2.03
N PHE A 86 3.23 -9.90 2.39
CA PHE A 86 3.42 -9.30 3.71
C PHE A 86 2.88 -10.21 4.83
N ARG A 87 1.73 -10.87 4.61
CA ARG A 87 1.20 -11.86 5.56
C ARG A 87 2.13 -13.07 5.68
N ALA A 88 2.72 -13.54 4.58
CA ALA A 88 3.69 -14.63 4.62
C ALA A 88 4.95 -14.24 5.41
N PHE A 89 5.52 -13.07 5.11
CA PHE A 89 6.65 -12.48 5.85
C PHE A 89 6.34 -12.35 7.35
N SER A 90 5.17 -11.81 7.70
CA SER A 90 4.77 -11.64 9.10
C SER A 90 4.64 -12.98 9.83
N ARG A 91 4.08 -14.01 9.18
CA ARG A 91 4.00 -15.36 9.75
C ARG A 91 5.36 -16.00 9.94
N ASP A 92 6.27 -15.84 8.97
CA ASP A 92 7.63 -16.36 9.09
C ASP A 92 8.34 -15.78 10.32
N CYS A 93 8.18 -14.48 10.57
CA CYS A 93 8.75 -13.80 11.74
C CYS A 93 8.14 -14.28 13.08
N THR A 94 6.94 -14.86 13.07
CA THR A 94 6.32 -15.45 14.27
C THR A 94 6.87 -16.85 14.52
N ILE A 95 7.13 -17.63 13.46
CA ILE A 95 7.67 -18.99 13.55
C ILE A 95 9.16 -18.95 13.89
N ASN A 96 9.87 -17.98 13.31
CA ASN A 96 11.31 -17.87 13.40
C ASN A 96 11.71 -16.56 14.13
N PRO A 97 12.27 -16.64 15.34
CA PRO A 97 12.56 -15.46 16.15
C PRO A 97 13.48 -14.46 15.44
N VAL A 98 13.02 -13.21 15.33
CA VAL A 98 13.76 -12.10 14.68
C VAL A 98 15.18 -11.92 15.25
N ILE A 99 15.34 -12.11 16.57
CA ILE A 99 16.61 -11.95 17.27
C ILE A 99 17.66 -12.95 16.75
N GLU A 100 17.26 -14.18 16.46
CA GLU A 100 18.16 -15.26 16.03
C GLU A 100 18.59 -15.12 14.56
N ARG A 101 17.82 -14.39 13.75
CA ARG A 101 18.06 -14.20 12.32
C ARG A 101 18.14 -12.73 11.91
N TRP A 102 18.64 -11.87 12.82
CA TRP A 102 18.60 -10.42 12.66
C TRP A 102 19.07 -9.92 11.30
N ALA A 103 20.22 -10.41 10.83
CA ALA A 103 20.80 -9.97 9.56
C ALA A 103 19.87 -10.28 8.37
N GLY A 104 19.31 -11.49 8.33
CA GLY A 104 18.34 -11.89 7.29
C GLY A 104 17.03 -11.11 7.41
N TYR A 105 16.46 -11.08 8.61
CA TYR A 105 15.25 -10.31 8.91
C TYR A 105 15.35 -8.85 8.47
N ARG A 106 16.48 -8.19 8.77
CA ARG A 106 16.72 -6.78 8.42
C ARG A 106 16.67 -6.57 6.91
N LEU A 107 17.33 -7.43 6.14
CA LEU A 107 17.33 -7.35 4.67
C LEU A 107 15.93 -7.60 4.11
N ASP A 108 15.23 -8.62 4.62
CA ASP A 108 13.88 -8.97 4.17
C ASP A 108 12.87 -7.87 4.50
N ALA A 109 12.97 -7.26 5.68
CA ALA A 109 12.12 -6.15 6.10
C ALA A 109 12.33 -4.92 5.20
N LEU A 110 13.59 -4.53 4.94
CA LEU A 110 13.92 -3.42 4.06
C LEU A 110 13.46 -3.68 2.62
N ALA A 111 13.63 -4.92 2.12
CA ALA A 111 13.13 -5.32 0.81
C ALA A 111 11.60 -5.23 0.72
N MET A 112 10.89 -5.68 1.76
CA MET A 112 9.43 -5.57 1.84
C MET A 112 8.97 -4.11 1.86
N MET A 113 9.64 -3.25 2.62
CA MET A 113 9.35 -1.81 2.67
C MET A 113 9.57 -1.14 1.30
N ALA A 114 10.65 -1.48 0.60
CA ALA A 114 10.89 -0.98 -0.75
C ALA A 114 9.79 -1.42 -1.74
N ARG A 115 9.33 -2.67 -1.64
CA ARG A 115 8.20 -3.17 -2.45
C ARG A 115 6.89 -2.42 -2.16
N ILE A 116 6.59 -2.16 -0.88
CA ILE A 116 5.42 -1.36 -0.48
C ILE A 116 5.51 0.06 -1.05
N ARG A 117 6.66 0.74 -0.88
CA ARG A 117 6.87 2.10 -1.43
C ARG A 117 6.68 2.14 -2.94
N LYS A 118 7.25 1.18 -3.67
CA LYS A 118 7.08 1.06 -5.13
C LYS A 118 5.62 0.92 -5.52
N HIS A 119 4.88 0.04 -4.85
CA HIS A 119 3.45 -0.14 -5.11
C HIS A 119 2.65 1.13 -4.82
N LEU A 120 2.89 1.80 -3.69
CA LEU A 120 2.19 3.04 -3.34
C LEU A 120 2.40 4.15 -4.37
N ALA A 121 3.62 4.28 -4.92
CA ALA A 121 3.90 5.24 -5.98
C ALA A 121 3.11 4.95 -7.26
N ALA A 122 3.03 3.68 -7.68
CA ALA A 122 2.21 3.29 -8.83
C ALA A 122 0.71 3.49 -8.57
N ALA A 123 0.25 3.08 -7.39
CA ALA A 123 -1.14 3.22 -6.96
C ALA A 123 -1.58 4.68 -6.87
N GLU A 124 -0.69 5.61 -6.51
CA GLU A 124 -1.01 7.04 -6.45
C GLU A 124 -1.32 7.63 -7.83
N VAL A 125 -0.57 7.24 -8.86
CA VAL A 125 -0.83 7.67 -10.24
C VAL A 125 -2.24 7.24 -10.66
N GLU A 126 -2.58 5.97 -10.44
CA GLU A 126 -3.89 5.43 -10.81
C GLU A 126 -5.02 5.98 -9.92
N ALA A 127 -4.78 6.19 -8.62
CA ALA A 127 -5.77 6.78 -7.71
C ALA A 127 -6.15 8.21 -8.15
N ARG A 128 -5.18 9.01 -8.59
CA ARG A 128 -5.41 10.35 -9.15
C ARG A 128 -6.17 10.30 -10.46
N TYR A 129 -5.82 9.36 -11.36
CA TYR A 129 -6.58 9.14 -12.59
C TYR A 129 -8.06 8.82 -12.28
N CYS A 130 -8.31 7.89 -11.36
CA CYS A 130 -9.66 7.51 -10.97
C CYS A 130 -10.46 8.65 -10.33
N ALA A 131 -9.80 9.51 -9.55
CA ALA A 131 -10.44 10.70 -9.00
C ALA A 131 -10.80 11.74 -10.08
N GLY A 132 -9.93 11.92 -11.09
CA GLY A 132 -10.19 12.81 -12.22
C GLY A 132 -11.29 12.30 -13.14
N ALA A 133 -11.37 10.98 -13.38
CA ALA A 133 -12.42 10.35 -14.18
C ALA A 133 -13.82 10.45 -13.56
N GLN A 134 -13.91 10.70 -12.24
CA GLN A 134 -15.16 10.87 -11.51
C GLN A 134 -15.70 12.31 -11.54
N GLN A 135 -14.94 13.31 -12.03
CA GLN A 135 -15.45 14.67 -12.17
C GLN A 135 -16.33 14.79 -13.43
N PRO A 136 -17.62 15.17 -13.31
CA PRO A 136 -18.43 15.46 -14.48
C PRO A 136 -17.80 16.63 -15.27
N PRO A 137 -17.93 16.65 -16.61
CA PRO A 137 -17.44 17.77 -17.41
C PRO A 137 -18.05 19.08 -16.87
N PRO A 138 -17.27 20.18 -16.80
CA PRO A 138 -17.80 21.46 -16.35
C PRO A 138 -19.00 21.80 -17.24
N THR A 139 -20.14 22.04 -16.59
CA THR A 139 -21.37 22.42 -17.27
C THR A 139 -21.17 23.83 -17.81
N SER A 140 -20.57 23.98 -19.00
CA SER A 140 -20.59 25.23 -19.74
C SER A 140 -22.01 25.44 -20.25
N TYR A 141 -22.83 26.10 -19.44
CA TYR A 141 -24.14 26.56 -19.87
C TYR A 141 -23.96 27.65 -20.94
N ARG A 142 -24.51 27.32 -22.12
CA ARG A 142 -25.18 28.18 -23.11
C ARG A 142 -24.45 29.42 -23.60
N SER A 143 -24.09 29.37 -24.89
CA SER A 143 -24.17 30.52 -25.79
C SER A 143 -25.48 31.27 -25.56
N ALA A 144 -25.38 32.51 -25.08
CA ALA A 144 -26.45 33.48 -25.21
C ALA A 144 -26.54 33.90 -26.69
N ALA A 145 -27.78 33.98 -27.15
CA ALA A 145 -28.20 34.32 -28.50
C ALA A 145 -27.82 35.75 -28.91
#